data_AF-A0A6B8M529-F1
#
_entry.id   AF-A0A6B8M529-F1
#
_cell.length_a   1.000
_cell.length_b   1.000
_cell.length_c   1.000
_cell.angle_alpha   90.00
_cell.angle_beta   90.00
_cell.angle_gamma   90.00
#
_symmetry.space_group_name_H-M   'P 1'
#
loop_
_entity.id
_entity.type
_entity.pdbx_description
1 polymer ?
#
loop_
_entity_poly.entity_id
_entity_poly.type
_entity_poly.pdbx_seq_one_letter_code
_entity_poly.pdbx_strand_id
1 'polypeptide(L)'
;MKKDYIPELSEVRMVRRAPERPFALLGEDARYIETSLRDVEAAFGLDAFVGVPFTTIPGRALIGQLIDWWRALEPVDQRQREAHARLPGAIRLLDTVSSLMEERAQRDKPDAR
;
A
#
# COMPACT_ATOMS: atom_id res chain seq x y z
N MET A 1 -18.29 2.42 11.23
CA MET A 1 -17.73 2.45 12.60
C MET A 1 -16.27 2.08 12.47
N LYS A 2 -15.33 3.03 12.62
CA LYS A 2 -13.90 2.66 12.71
C LYS A 2 -13.79 1.85 14.00
N LYS A 3 -13.38 0.57 13.92
CA LYS A 3 -12.96 -0.17 15.10
C LYS A 3 -11.88 0.63 15.81
N ASP A 4 -11.84 0.57 17.15
CA ASP A 4 -10.70 1.03 17.95
C ASP A 4 -9.52 0.07 17.73
N TYR A 5 -9.03 0.04 16.48
CA TYR A 5 -7.89 -0.74 16.10
C TYR A 5 -6.64 0.01 16.53
N ILE A 6 -5.86 -0.61 17.41
CA ILE A 6 -4.51 -0.14 17.75
C ILE A 6 -3.57 -0.71 16.69
N PRO A 7 -2.90 0.14 15.88
CA PRO A 7 -2.00 -0.32 14.84
C PRO A 7 -0.87 -1.17 15.40
N GLU A 8 -0.54 -2.27 14.70
CA GLU A 8 0.63 -3.05 15.04
C GLU A 8 1.91 -2.22 14.80
N LEU A 9 2.93 -2.39 15.62
CA LEU A 9 4.19 -1.64 15.49
C LEU A 9 4.84 -1.86 14.11
N SER A 10 4.68 -3.04 13.54
CA SER A 10 5.14 -3.36 12.18
C SER A 10 4.47 -2.47 11.13
N GLU A 11 3.16 -2.26 11.22
CA GLU A 11 2.39 -1.42 10.28
C GLU A 11 2.80 0.04 10.39
N VAL A 12 2.96 0.55 11.62
CA VAL A 12 3.46 1.91 11.86
C VAL A 12 4.83 2.10 11.21
N ARG A 13 5.70 1.09 11.30
CA ARG A 13 7.03 1.13 10.67
C ARG A 13 6.96 1.05 9.15
N MET A 14 6.09 0.21 8.59
CA MET A 14 5.85 0.11 7.15
C MET A 14 5.41 1.44 6.56
N VAL A 15 4.39 2.08 7.16
CA VAL A 15 3.90 3.40 6.73
C VAL A 15 5.01 4.46 6.86
N ARG A 16 5.78 4.43 7.95
CA ARG A 16 6.88 5.38 8.16
C ARG A 16 8.00 5.25 7.13
N ARG A 17 8.31 4.03 6.70
CA ARG A 17 9.35 3.75 5.69
C ARG A 17 8.90 4.13 4.27
N ALA A 18 7.61 4.06 4.00
CA ALA A 18 7.08 4.36 2.69
C ALA A 18 7.34 5.82 2.27
N PRO A 19 7.63 6.06 0.96
CA PRO A 19 7.99 7.38 0.47
C PRO A 19 6.79 8.36 0.50
N GLU A 20 7.07 9.64 0.74
CA GLU A 20 6.10 10.75 0.56
C GLU A 20 5.83 11.09 -0.91
N ARG A 21 6.59 10.47 -1.81
CA ARG A 21 6.40 10.52 -3.27
C ARG A 21 5.81 9.20 -3.76
N PRO A 22 5.31 9.12 -5.01
CA PRO A 22 4.87 7.85 -5.57
C PRO A 22 5.98 6.78 -5.53
N PHE A 23 5.58 5.53 -5.38
CA PHE A 23 6.51 4.42 -5.47
C PHE A 23 7.12 4.32 -6.87
N ALA A 24 8.40 4.01 -6.94
CA ALA A 24 9.07 3.68 -8.20
C ALA A 24 8.80 2.21 -8.59
N LEU A 25 7.53 1.83 -8.73
CA LEU A 25 7.12 0.48 -9.14
C LEU A 25 7.39 0.28 -10.63
N LEU A 26 7.81 -0.92 -11.00
CA LEU A 26 8.11 -1.27 -12.40
C LEU A 26 7.30 -2.51 -12.81
N GLY A 27 6.88 -2.53 -14.08
CA GLY A 27 6.38 -3.73 -14.74
C GLY A 27 5.19 -4.40 -14.02
N GLU A 28 5.44 -5.61 -13.51
CA GLU A 28 4.43 -6.46 -12.88
C GLU A 28 4.01 -5.97 -11.49
N ASP A 29 4.94 -5.37 -10.73
CA ASP A 29 4.64 -4.85 -9.39
C ASP A 29 3.61 -3.72 -9.46
N ALA A 30 3.80 -2.79 -10.41
CA ALA A 30 2.87 -1.68 -10.63
C ALA A 30 1.47 -2.19 -10.99
N ARG A 31 1.39 -3.14 -11.93
CA ARG A 31 0.13 -3.76 -12.35
C ARG A 31 -0.55 -4.51 -11.21
N TYR A 32 0.22 -5.26 -10.42
CA TYR A 32 -0.31 -6.03 -9.30
C TYR A 32 -0.91 -5.13 -8.22
N ILE A 33 -0.20 -4.06 -7.85
CA ILE A 33 -0.68 -3.12 -6.83
C ILE A 33 -1.90 -2.33 -7.34
N GLU A 34 -1.85 -1.82 -8.57
CA GLU A 34 -2.98 -1.10 -9.17
C GLU A 34 -4.22 -2.00 -9.25
N THR A 35 -4.07 -3.25 -9.73
CA THR A 35 -5.17 -4.22 -9.79
C THR A 35 -5.72 -4.51 -8.40
N SER A 36 -4.84 -4.71 -7.40
CA SER A 36 -5.28 -4.96 -6.02
C SER A 36 -6.05 -3.78 -5.43
N LEU A 37 -5.61 -2.55 -5.69
CA LEU A 37 -6.30 -1.32 -5.29
C LEU A 37 -7.70 -1.26 -5.93
N ARG A 38 -7.78 -1.37 -7.25
CA ARG A 38 -9.05 -1.25 -8.00
C ARG A 38 -10.03 -2.39 -7.70
N ASP A 39 -9.54 -3.60 -7.48
CA ASP A 39 -10.39 -4.74 -7.13
C ASP A 39 -11.04 -4.56 -5.76
N VAL A 40 -10.32 -4.01 -4.77
CA VAL A 40 -10.88 -3.71 -3.45
C VAL A 40 -11.89 -2.57 -3.55
N GLU A 41 -11.57 -1.50 -4.27
CA GLU A 41 -12.51 -0.40 -4.53
C GLU A 41 -13.81 -0.92 -5.15
N ALA A 42 -13.70 -1.72 -6.20
CA ALA A 42 -14.87 -2.25 -6.91
C ALA A 42 -15.66 -3.29 -6.11
N ALA A 43 -15.00 -4.12 -5.28
CA ALA A 43 -15.67 -5.15 -4.48
C ALA A 43 -16.41 -4.58 -3.26
N PHE A 44 -15.90 -3.49 -2.69
CA PHE A 44 -16.47 -2.86 -1.49
C PHE A 44 -17.23 -1.56 -1.78
N GLY A 45 -17.28 -1.10 -3.04
CA GLY A 45 -17.94 0.15 -3.42
C GLY A 45 -17.24 1.39 -2.84
N LEU A 46 -15.91 1.37 -2.82
CA LEU A 46 -15.07 2.43 -2.26
C LEU A 46 -14.46 3.26 -3.39
N ASP A 47 -14.08 4.49 -3.07
CA ASP A 47 -13.30 5.36 -3.95
C ASP A 47 -12.32 6.17 -3.09
N ALA A 48 -11.12 5.61 -2.84
CA ALA A 48 -10.17 6.23 -1.91
C ALA A 48 -9.38 7.36 -2.56
N PHE A 49 -9.21 7.32 -3.89
CA PHE A 49 -8.35 8.22 -4.64
C PHE A 49 -9.08 8.80 -5.86
N VAL A 50 -10.25 9.40 -5.61
CA VAL A 50 -11.14 9.98 -6.64
C VAL A 50 -10.36 10.93 -7.55
N GLY A 51 -10.32 10.62 -8.85
CA GLY A 51 -9.67 11.47 -9.86
C GLY A 51 -8.13 11.53 -9.79
N VAL A 52 -7.50 10.76 -8.90
CA VAL A 52 -6.05 10.70 -8.76
C VAL A 52 -5.51 9.48 -9.52
N PRO A 53 -4.65 9.66 -10.54
CA PRO A 53 -4.00 8.55 -11.22
C PRO A 53 -3.13 7.74 -10.25
N PHE A 54 -3.15 6.41 -10.37
CA PHE A 54 -2.39 5.50 -9.51
C PHE A 54 -0.90 5.88 -9.39
N THR A 55 -0.28 6.24 -10.52
CA THR A 55 1.13 6.63 -10.63
C THR A 55 1.50 7.94 -9.91
N THR A 56 0.51 8.67 -9.42
CA THR A 56 0.69 9.94 -8.70
C THR A 56 0.36 9.85 -7.21
N ILE A 57 -0.15 8.71 -6.76
CA ILE A 57 -0.49 8.51 -5.34
C ILE A 57 0.81 8.41 -4.52
N PRO A 58 0.97 9.20 -3.45
CA PRO A 58 2.09 9.05 -2.53
C PRO A 58 2.16 7.65 -1.93
N GLY A 59 3.36 7.06 -1.88
CA GLY A 59 3.53 5.69 -1.39
C GLY A 59 3.04 5.50 0.05
N ARG A 60 3.27 6.50 0.90
CA ARG A 60 2.77 6.54 2.28
C ARG A 60 1.24 6.52 2.37
N ALA A 61 0.58 7.31 1.54
CA ALA A 61 -0.88 7.34 1.48
C ALA A 61 -1.43 5.99 0.99
N LEU A 62 -0.81 5.43 -0.05
CA LEU A 62 -1.21 4.14 -0.62
C LEU A 62 -1.10 2.99 0.40
N ILE A 63 0.08 2.78 0.99
CA ILE A 63 0.28 1.67 1.93
C ILE A 63 -0.59 1.84 3.18
N GLY A 64 -0.75 3.07 3.67
CA GLY A 64 -1.63 3.39 4.79
C GLY A 64 -3.09 3.01 4.50
N GLN A 65 -3.59 3.40 3.32
CA GLN A 65 -4.95 3.07 2.90
C GLN A 65 -5.19 1.56 2.80
N LEU A 66 -4.21 0.81 2.26
CA LEU A 66 -4.31 -0.65 2.16
C LEU A 66 -4.31 -1.33 3.53
N ILE A 67 -3.51 -0.84 4.49
CA ILE A 67 -3.51 -1.34 5.88
C ILE A 67 -4.86 -1.03 6.55
N ASP A 68 -5.36 0.19 6.42
CA ASP A 68 -6.66 0.59 6.96
C ASP A 68 -7.77 -0.32 6.45
N TRP A 69 -7.79 -0.59 5.15
CA TRP A 69 -8.76 -1.51 4.56
C TRP A 69 -8.58 -2.95 5.03
N TRP A 70 -7.35 -3.43 5.14
CA TRP A 70 -7.09 -4.78 5.61
C TRP A 70 -7.63 -5.00 7.03
N ARG A 71 -7.57 -3.97 7.88
CA ARG A 71 -8.01 -4.03 9.27
C ARG A 71 -9.48 -3.71 9.49
N ALA A 72 -10.05 -2.83 8.67
CA ALA A 72 -11.40 -2.31 8.89
C ALA A 72 -12.49 -2.98 8.04
N LEU A 73 -12.15 -3.51 6.85
CA LEU A 73 -13.14 -4.13 5.97
C LEU A 73 -13.48 -5.54 6.44
N GLU A 74 -14.78 -5.85 6.46
CA GLU A 74 -15.31 -7.17 6.79
C GLU A 74 -15.99 -7.75 5.54
N PRO A 75 -15.36 -8.72 4.85
CA PRO A 75 -15.91 -9.27 3.61
C PRO A 75 -17.13 -10.16 3.89
N VAL A 76 -18.26 -9.87 3.26
CA VAL A 76 -19.52 -10.62 3.43
C VAL A 76 -19.77 -11.64 2.31
N ASP A 77 -19.19 -11.42 1.14
CA ASP A 77 -19.36 -12.28 -0.03
C ASP A 77 -18.01 -12.79 -0.60
N GLN A 78 -18.09 -13.67 -1.60
CA GLN A 78 -16.91 -14.32 -2.18
C GLN A 78 -15.98 -13.31 -2.85
N ARG A 79 -16.55 -12.34 -3.57
CA ARG A 79 -15.78 -11.32 -4.30
C ARG A 79 -15.00 -10.43 -3.34
N GLN A 80 -15.65 -10.01 -2.25
CA GLN A 80 -15.02 -9.24 -1.18
C GLN A 80 -13.94 -10.04 -0.46
N ARG A 81 -14.16 -11.33 -0.19
CA ARG A 81 -13.14 -12.20 0.42
C ARG A 81 -11.89 -12.30 -0.45
N GLU A 82 -12.07 -12.49 -1.75
CA GLU A 82 -10.96 -12.59 -2.70
C GLU A 82 -10.17 -11.28 -2.82
N ALA A 83 -10.85 -10.14 -2.92
CA ALA A 83 -10.20 -8.84 -2.96
C ALA A 83 -9.46 -8.52 -1.65
N HIS A 84 -10.11 -8.76 -0.51
CA HIS A 84 -9.53 -8.54 0.82
C HIS A 84 -8.30 -9.43 1.07
N ALA A 85 -8.34 -10.70 0.63
CA ALA A 85 -7.24 -11.65 0.79
C ALA A 85 -5.96 -11.24 0.05
N ARG A 86 -6.04 -10.33 -0.94
CA ARG A 86 -4.85 -9.81 -1.66
C ARG A 86 -4.16 -8.67 -0.92
N LEU A 87 -4.85 -7.97 -0.01
CA LEU A 87 -4.31 -6.81 0.71
C LEU A 87 -2.98 -7.12 1.43
N PRO A 88 -2.83 -8.24 2.17
CA PRO A 88 -1.54 -8.56 2.82
C PRO A 88 -0.38 -8.70 1.83
N GLY A 89 -0.64 -9.27 0.64
CA GLY A 89 0.35 -9.43 -0.41
C GLY A 89 0.79 -8.08 -0.98
N ALA A 90 -0.17 -7.20 -1.28
CA ALA A 90 0.09 -5.84 -1.74
C ALA A 90 0.88 -5.01 -0.72
N ILE A 91 0.47 -5.03 0.55
CA ILE A 91 1.17 -4.33 1.65
C ILE A 91 2.62 -4.81 1.77
N ARG A 92 2.85 -6.13 1.74
CA ARG A 92 4.19 -6.71 1.86
C ARG A 92 5.09 -6.35 0.68
N LEU A 93 4.54 -6.33 -0.54
CA LEU A 93 5.28 -5.90 -1.73
C LEU A 93 5.70 -4.43 -1.58
N LEU A 94 4.79 -3.55 -1.18
CA LEU A 94 5.10 -2.12 -0.97
C LEU A 94 6.14 -1.89 0.13
N ASP A 95 6.11 -2.64 1.23
CA ASP A 95 7.15 -2.55 2.28
C ASP A 95 8.52 -3.04 1.77
N THR A 96 8.54 -4.10 0.97
CA THR A 96 9.76 -4.60 0.32
C THR A 96 10.35 -3.53 -0.61
N VAL A 97 9.52 -2.93 -1.45
CA VAL A 97 9.93 -1.85 -2.36
C VAL A 97 10.42 -0.63 -1.57
N SER A 98 9.73 -0.26 -0.48
CA SER A 98 10.15 0.84 0.41
C SER A 98 11.57 0.62 0.93
N SER A 99 11.85 -0.60 1.37
CA SER A 99 13.17 -1.00 1.89
C SER A 99 14.25 -0.92 0.80
N LEU A 100 13.95 -1.44 -0.40
CA LEU A 100 14.88 -1.38 -1.53
C LEU A 100 15.17 0.06 -1.98
N MET A 101 14.16 0.94 -1.95
CA MET A 101 14.33 2.36 -2.27
C MET A 101 15.22 3.06 -1.25
N GLU A 102 15.04 2.78 0.05
CA GLU A 102 15.88 3.31 1.12
C GLU A 102 17.33 2.83 1.00
N GLU A 103 17.55 1.53 0.76
CA GLU A 103 18.89 0.96 0.54
C GLU A 103 19.60 1.64 -0.64
N ARG A 104 18.91 1.84 -1.78
CA ARG A 104 19.48 2.54 -2.94
C ARG A 104 19.83 3.99 -2.61
N ALA A 105 18.92 4.70 -1.96
CA ALA A 105 19.15 6.09 -1.55
C ALA A 105 20.33 6.25 -0.57
N GLN A 106 20.63 5.22 0.23
CA GLN A 106 21.81 5.20 1.09
C GLN A 106 23.10 4.95 0.29
N ARG A 107 23.07 4.06 -0.70
CA ARG A 107 24.23 3.78 -1.57
C ARG A 107 24.61 4.97 -2.46
N ASP A 108 23.62 5.76 -2.87
CA ASP A 108 23.83 6.92 -3.75
C ASP A 108 24.34 8.18 -3.01
N LYS A 109 24.40 8.15 -1.67
CA LYS A 109 25.04 9.22 -0.90
C LYS A 109 26.56 9.06 -1.05
N PRO A 110 27.28 10.03 -1.64
CA PRO A 110 28.73 10.00 -1.62
C PRO A 110 29.18 9.99 -0.16
N ASP A 111 30.18 9.16 0.16
CA ASP A 111 30.83 9.14 1.47
C ASP A 111 31.12 10.60 1.87
N ALA A 112 30.47 11.07 2.93
CA ALA A 112 30.83 12.32 3.56
C ALA A 112 32.21 12.10 4.23
N ARG A 113 33.27 12.22 3.44
CA ARG A 113 34.67 12.32 3.86
C ARG A 113 35.11 13.77 3.76
#